data_AF-A0A160IQU1-F1
#
_entry.id   AF-A0A160IQU1-F1
#
_cell.length_a   1.000
_cell.length_b   1.000
_cell.length_c   1.000
_cell.angle_alpha   90.00
_cell.angle_beta   90.00
_cell.angle_gamma   90.00
#
_symmetry.space_group_name_H-M   'P 1'
#
loop_
_entity.id
_entity.type
_entity.pdbx_description
1 polymer ?
#
loop_
_entity_poly.entity_id
_entity_poly.type
_entity_poly.pdbx_seq_one_letter_code
_entity_poly.pdbx_strand_id
1 'polypeptide(L)'
;MKQSPNELMDSQKSVDVNGSSFHWDTAKGIFQFEGEDVMLFWIDSAFKVFLESIEEITGEGTADLVFETAGYRTGLIVSDFYIRTIKDIEISAESLPNIYASAGWGKTYIELDVEKKEAIITITNSWETKIKKAQNSERMGRFLPGHWAGVFTGLFQTNMWFEVLENKSEPNTLALKITESHITPKDNIRDLVHREEQHEIMKLEAMVEDRTRELTDLIREISSPIIPVTDHIVVIPLIGKYNELRSKDMLEHTLTSLPQHRAKFVILDLTGIKSIDSEMVDMLNKLVSSARLFGMETLLVGISPELSMEITKHQYSLGESTYFRNLKHAIHFAFAKEGMLIQEPSK
;
A
#
# COMPACT_ATOMS: atom_id res chain seq x y z
N MET A 1 0.85 -35.38 -55.56
CA MET A 1 0.74 -35.76 -54.14
C MET A 1 1.88 -36.70 -53.83
N LYS A 2 2.92 -36.24 -53.13
CA LYS A 2 3.97 -37.11 -52.59
C LYS A 2 3.48 -37.61 -51.23
N GLN A 3 3.34 -38.93 -51.07
CA GLN A 3 3.11 -39.55 -49.77
C GLN A 3 4.28 -39.22 -48.85
N SER A 4 3.96 -38.83 -47.62
CA SER A 4 4.93 -38.54 -46.55
C SER A 4 5.63 -39.84 -46.13
N PRO A 5 6.95 -39.84 -45.83
CA PRO A 5 7.72 -41.05 -45.51
C PRO A 5 7.41 -41.74 -44.16
N ASN A 6 6.30 -41.41 -43.50
CA ASN A 6 6.05 -41.79 -42.10
C ASN A 6 5.20 -43.05 -41.90
N GLU A 7 4.91 -43.80 -42.96
CA GLU A 7 4.20 -45.08 -42.82
C GLU A 7 5.19 -46.18 -42.40
N LEU A 8 4.99 -46.70 -41.19
CA LEU A 8 5.68 -47.82 -40.51
C LEU A 8 6.84 -47.46 -39.56
N MET A 9 6.61 -46.52 -38.64
CA MET A 9 7.24 -46.60 -37.31
C MET A 9 6.19 -47.06 -36.31
N ASP A 10 6.57 -47.96 -35.40
CA ASP A 10 5.74 -48.46 -34.31
C ASP A 10 5.12 -47.28 -33.55
N SER A 11 3.85 -46.99 -33.85
CA SER A 11 3.18 -45.76 -33.44
C SER A 11 2.84 -45.78 -31.96
N GLN A 12 2.88 -46.98 -31.35
CA GLN A 12 2.70 -47.23 -29.95
C GLN A 12 4.01 -47.69 -29.33
N LYS A 13 4.42 -47.06 -28.24
CA LYS A 13 5.56 -47.49 -27.44
C LYS A 13 5.21 -47.48 -25.98
N SER A 14 5.73 -48.45 -25.24
CA SER A 14 5.66 -48.46 -23.79
C SER A 14 7.02 -48.80 -23.20
N VAL A 15 7.35 -48.16 -22.08
CA VAL A 15 8.56 -48.49 -21.31
C VAL A 15 8.24 -48.40 -19.82
N ASP A 16 8.81 -49.32 -19.05
CA ASP A 16 8.88 -49.22 -17.61
C ASP A 16 10.18 -48.53 -17.22
N VAL A 17 10.08 -47.44 -16.46
CA VAL A 17 11.23 -46.75 -15.89
C VAL A 17 11.08 -46.75 -14.39
N ASN A 18 11.90 -47.58 -13.73
CA ASN A 18 11.97 -47.66 -12.27
C ASN A 18 10.61 -48.03 -11.63
N GLY A 19 9.83 -48.90 -12.27
CA GLY A 19 8.51 -49.32 -11.81
C GLY A 19 7.37 -48.39 -12.24
N SER A 20 7.66 -47.34 -13.01
CA SER A 20 6.64 -46.44 -13.56
C SER A 20 6.40 -46.68 -15.04
N SER A 21 5.12 -46.72 -15.40
CA SER A 21 4.69 -46.99 -16.76
C SER A 21 4.58 -45.72 -17.61
N PHE A 22 5.23 -45.74 -18.77
CA PHE A 22 5.13 -44.69 -19.79
C PHE A 22 4.58 -45.29 -21.08
N HIS A 23 3.61 -44.61 -21.69
CA HIS A 23 3.01 -45.03 -22.95
C HIS A 23 2.88 -43.85 -23.92
N TRP A 24 3.30 -44.05 -25.17
CA TRP A 24 3.11 -43.08 -26.25
C TRP A 24 2.26 -43.72 -27.35
N ASP A 25 1.19 -43.03 -27.76
CA ASP A 25 0.46 -43.30 -29.00
C ASP A 25 0.61 -42.07 -29.91
N THR A 26 1.66 -42.10 -30.74
CA THR A 26 2.02 -41.00 -31.64
C THR A 26 1.02 -40.80 -32.78
N ALA A 27 0.22 -41.81 -33.11
CA ALA A 27 -0.85 -41.68 -34.10
C ALA A 27 -2.03 -40.89 -33.55
N LYS A 28 -2.28 -40.95 -32.23
CA LYS A 28 -3.34 -40.19 -31.54
C LYS A 28 -2.84 -38.93 -30.84
N GLY A 29 -1.53 -38.73 -30.73
CA GLY A 29 -0.94 -37.62 -30.00
C GLY A 29 -1.08 -37.76 -28.48
N ILE A 30 -1.12 -38.99 -27.98
CA ILE A 30 -1.31 -39.30 -26.56
C ILE A 30 0.04 -39.66 -25.95
N PHE A 31 0.33 -39.08 -24.79
CA PHE A 31 1.42 -39.49 -23.91
C PHE A 31 0.85 -39.72 -22.52
N GLN A 32 1.09 -40.91 -21.97
CA GLN A 32 0.53 -41.36 -20.71
C GLN A 32 1.63 -41.73 -19.72
N PHE A 33 1.39 -41.40 -18.45
CA PHE A 33 2.22 -41.75 -17.31
C PHE A 33 1.32 -42.35 -16.23
N GLU A 34 1.63 -43.57 -15.77
CA GLU A 34 0.76 -44.35 -14.88
C GLU A 34 -0.68 -44.52 -15.41
N GLY A 35 -0.83 -44.60 -16.74
CA GLY A 35 -2.11 -44.76 -17.41
C GLY A 35 -2.94 -43.49 -17.56
N GLU A 36 -2.47 -42.35 -17.06
CA GLU A 36 -3.13 -41.05 -17.16
C GLU A 36 -2.47 -40.17 -18.22
N ASP A 37 -3.27 -39.37 -18.93
CA ASP A 37 -2.78 -38.46 -19.97
C ASP A 37 -1.94 -37.33 -19.36
N VAL A 38 -0.72 -37.16 -19.86
CA VAL A 38 0.23 -36.14 -19.40
C VAL A 38 0.84 -35.37 -20.56
N MET A 39 1.32 -34.16 -20.28
CA MET A 39 2.02 -33.33 -21.24
C MET A 39 3.41 -32.96 -20.74
N LEU A 40 4.34 -32.81 -21.69
CA LEU A 40 5.73 -32.44 -21.39
C LEU A 40 5.92 -30.93 -21.54
N PHE A 41 6.59 -30.33 -20.57
CA PHE A 41 7.04 -28.95 -20.64
C PHE A 41 8.57 -28.86 -20.58
N TRP A 42 9.13 -27.97 -21.39
CA TRP A 42 10.53 -27.56 -21.29
C TRP A 42 10.65 -26.62 -20.10
N ILE A 43 11.45 -27.02 -19.10
CA ILE A 43 11.58 -26.31 -17.83
C ILE A 43 12.08 -24.87 -18.06
N ASP A 44 13.18 -24.71 -18.80
CA ASP A 44 13.87 -23.42 -18.95
C ASP A 44 13.16 -22.42 -19.89
N SER A 45 12.31 -22.89 -20.80
CA SER A 45 11.72 -22.04 -21.85
C SER A 45 10.20 -21.92 -21.74
N ALA A 46 9.46 -23.01 -21.63
CA ALA A 46 8.00 -22.98 -21.65
C ALA A 46 7.42 -22.88 -20.23
N PHE A 47 7.88 -23.74 -19.32
CA PHE A 47 7.31 -23.79 -17.97
C PHE A 47 7.73 -22.58 -17.13
N LYS A 48 9.01 -22.19 -17.20
CA LYS A 48 9.51 -20.96 -16.57
C LYS A 48 8.67 -19.74 -16.98
N VAL A 49 8.48 -19.50 -18.28
CA VAL A 49 7.72 -18.33 -18.78
C VAL A 49 6.28 -18.36 -18.29
N PHE A 50 5.66 -19.54 -18.22
CA PHE A 50 4.31 -19.70 -17.67
C PHE A 50 4.25 -19.28 -16.19
N LEU A 51 5.20 -19.74 -15.36
CA LEU A 51 5.25 -19.37 -13.95
C LEU A 51 5.60 -17.89 -13.74
N GLU A 52 6.55 -17.35 -14.51
CA GLU A 52 6.90 -15.92 -14.50
C GLU A 52 5.70 -15.03 -14.84
N SER A 53 4.88 -15.46 -15.80
CA SER A 53 3.67 -14.71 -16.18
C SER A 53 2.68 -14.63 -15.02
N ILE A 54 2.56 -15.68 -14.21
CA ILE A 54 1.71 -15.67 -13.00
C ILE A 54 2.33 -14.73 -11.96
N GLU A 55 3.63 -14.84 -11.71
CA GLU A 55 4.37 -13.97 -10.78
C GLU A 55 4.23 -12.48 -11.14
N GLU A 56 4.35 -12.13 -12.42
CA GLU A 56 4.22 -10.77 -12.93
C GLU A 56 2.80 -10.21 -12.77
N ILE A 57 1.77 -11.01 -13.05
CA ILE A 57 0.38 -10.57 -13.01
C ILE A 57 -0.13 -10.42 -11.57
N THR A 58 0.16 -11.39 -10.70
CA THR A 58 -0.40 -11.41 -9.34
C THR A 58 0.48 -10.70 -8.32
N GLY A 59 1.74 -10.42 -8.68
CA GLY A 59 2.76 -10.02 -7.73
C GLY A 59 3.36 -11.22 -6.98
N GLU A 60 4.58 -11.00 -6.50
CA GLU A 60 5.48 -12.01 -5.96
C GLU A 60 4.98 -12.73 -4.69
N GLY A 61 4.16 -12.08 -3.85
CA GLY A 61 3.61 -12.69 -2.63
C GLY A 61 2.36 -13.53 -2.90
N THR A 62 1.50 -13.05 -3.78
CA THR A 62 0.26 -13.73 -4.18
C THR A 62 0.55 -14.96 -5.04
N ALA A 63 1.57 -14.90 -5.90
CA ALA A 63 1.99 -16.02 -6.73
C ALA A 63 2.45 -17.22 -5.87
N ASP A 64 3.25 -16.97 -4.84
CA ASP A 64 3.70 -18.00 -3.89
C ASP A 64 2.52 -18.77 -3.29
N LEU A 65 1.46 -18.05 -2.89
CA LEU A 65 0.25 -18.62 -2.32
C LEU A 65 -0.56 -19.41 -3.36
N VAL A 66 -0.63 -18.94 -4.60
CA VAL A 66 -1.24 -19.68 -5.71
C VAL A 66 -0.52 -21.01 -5.93
N PHE A 67 0.82 -20.98 -6.00
CA PHE A 67 1.63 -22.19 -6.18
C PHE A 67 1.53 -23.14 -4.98
N GLU A 68 1.57 -22.63 -3.76
CA GLU A 68 1.37 -23.39 -2.53
C GLU A 68 0.01 -24.10 -2.51
N THR A 69 -1.06 -23.36 -2.84
CA THR A 69 -2.44 -23.89 -2.87
C THR A 69 -2.61 -24.92 -3.99
N ALA A 70 -2.06 -24.67 -5.17
CA ALA A 70 -2.09 -25.60 -6.29
C ALA A 70 -1.31 -26.88 -5.96
N GLY A 71 -0.13 -26.74 -5.37
CA GLY A 71 0.65 -27.85 -4.83
C GLY A 71 -0.19 -28.67 -3.86
N TYR A 72 -0.71 -28.05 -2.81
CA TYR A 72 -1.49 -28.74 -1.78
C TYR A 72 -2.69 -29.51 -2.35
N ARG A 73 -3.46 -28.88 -3.25
CA ARG A 73 -4.61 -29.55 -3.89
C ARG A 73 -4.19 -30.73 -4.77
N THR A 74 -3.11 -30.60 -5.53
CA THR A 74 -2.60 -31.71 -6.34
C THR A 74 -2.08 -32.85 -5.47
N GLY A 75 -1.45 -32.54 -4.33
CA GLY A 75 -1.00 -33.54 -3.37
C GLY A 75 -2.16 -34.35 -2.76
N LEU A 76 -3.28 -33.69 -2.45
CA LEU A 76 -4.51 -34.37 -2.00
C LEU A 76 -5.05 -35.35 -3.05
N ILE A 77 -5.05 -34.95 -4.32
CA ILE A 77 -5.50 -35.82 -5.43
C ILE A 77 -4.59 -37.04 -5.56
N VAL A 78 -3.27 -36.83 -5.52
CA VAL A 78 -2.29 -37.91 -5.62
C VAL A 78 -2.44 -38.90 -4.46
N SER A 79 -2.53 -38.41 -3.23
CA SER A 79 -2.68 -39.28 -2.06
C SER A 79 -3.97 -40.10 -2.09
N ASP A 80 -5.11 -39.54 -2.55
CA ASP A 80 -6.36 -40.31 -2.71
C ASP A 80 -6.20 -41.48 -3.68
N PHE A 81 -5.49 -41.29 -4.80
CA PHE A 81 -5.21 -42.37 -5.76
C PHE A 81 -4.41 -43.52 -5.12
N TYR A 82 -3.34 -43.20 -4.39
CA TYR A 82 -2.47 -44.21 -3.77
C TYR A 82 -3.10 -44.88 -2.55
N ILE A 83 -3.87 -44.15 -1.72
CA ILE A 83 -4.61 -44.74 -0.61
C ILE A 83 -5.61 -45.78 -1.11
N ARG A 84 -6.33 -45.48 -2.20
CA ARG A 84 -7.30 -46.42 -2.77
C ARG A 84 -6.64 -47.70 -3.29
N THR A 85 -5.41 -47.60 -3.76
CA THR A 85 -4.70 -48.69 -4.45
C THR A 85 -3.85 -49.53 -3.49
N ILE A 86 -3.07 -48.90 -2.60
CA ILE A 86 -2.06 -49.53 -1.73
C ILE A 86 -2.60 -49.77 -0.30
N LYS A 87 -3.50 -48.90 0.20
CA LYS A 87 -4.15 -48.96 1.53
C LYS A 87 -3.21 -49.04 2.74
N ASP A 88 -1.94 -48.68 2.56
CA ASP A 88 -0.91 -48.67 3.58
C ASP A 88 -0.05 -47.42 3.41
N ILE A 89 0.15 -46.66 4.48
CA ILE A 89 0.82 -45.36 4.44
C ILE A 89 2.32 -45.49 4.19
N GLU A 90 2.97 -46.49 4.78
CA GLU A 90 4.41 -46.71 4.68
C GLU A 90 4.75 -47.18 3.26
N ILE A 91 4.00 -48.15 2.74
CA ILE A 91 4.19 -48.64 1.37
C ILE A 91 3.88 -47.52 0.35
N SER A 92 2.85 -46.71 0.60
CA SER A 92 2.54 -45.56 -0.25
C SER A 92 3.71 -44.56 -0.26
N ALA A 93 4.22 -44.18 0.91
CA ALA A 93 5.33 -43.24 1.04
C ALA A 93 6.63 -43.77 0.41
N GLU A 94 6.88 -45.08 0.45
CA GLU A 94 8.06 -45.70 -0.18
C GLU A 94 7.97 -45.72 -1.71
N SER A 95 6.77 -45.84 -2.27
CA SER A 95 6.56 -45.92 -3.74
C SER A 95 6.69 -44.56 -4.43
N LEU A 96 6.21 -43.49 -3.79
CA LEU A 96 6.11 -42.16 -4.37
C LEU A 96 7.46 -41.59 -4.89
N PRO A 97 8.58 -41.65 -4.14
CA PRO A 97 9.86 -41.13 -4.60
C PRO A 97 10.30 -41.62 -5.99
N ASN A 98 10.07 -42.91 -6.29
CA ASN A 98 10.42 -43.48 -7.59
C ASN A 98 9.56 -42.92 -8.71
N ILE A 99 8.26 -42.79 -8.46
CA ILE A 99 7.28 -42.25 -9.41
C ILE A 99 7.60 -40.80 -9.73
N TYR A 100 7.84 -39.97 -8.70
CA TYR A 100 8.25 -38.57 -8.88
C TYR A 100 9.60 -38.44 -9.59
N ALA A 101 10.57 -39.31 -9.28
CA ALA A 101 11.86 -39.31 -9.96
C ALA A 101 11.71 -39.66 -11.45
N SER A 102 10.91 -40.68 -11.78
CA SER A 102 10.60 -41.06 -13.16
C SER A 102 9.85 -39.96 -13.93
N ALA A 103 8.94 -39.25 -13.26
CA ALA A 103 8.23 -38.10 -13.82
C ALA A 103 9.07 -36.82 -13.93
N GLY A 104 10.33 -36.82 -13.47
CA GLY A 104 11.23 -35.67 -13.56
C GLY A 104 11.02 -34.60 -12.48
N TRP A 105 10.35 -34.94 -11.37
CA TRP A 105 10.08 -33.98 -10.29
C TRP A 105 11.29 -33.66 -9.41
N GLY A 106 12.31 -34.50 -9.48
CA GLY A 106 13.47 -34.47 -8.60
C GLY A 106 13.66 -35.82 -7.92
N LYS A 107 14.82 -36.02 -7.29
CA LYS A 107 15.07 -37.20 -6.48
C LYS A 107 14.70 -36.90 -5.04
N THR A 108 13.70 -37.62 -4.54
CA THR A 108 13.14 -37.42 -3.21
C THR A 108 13.59 -38.53 -2.26
N TYR A 109 13.84 -38.16 -1.01
CA TYR A 109 14.02 -39.07 0.12
C TYR A 109 13.04 -38.68 1.21
N ILE A 110 12.42 -39.68 1.85
CA ILE A 110 11.40 -39.50 2.87
C ILE A 110 11.84 -40.28 4.11
N GLU A 111 11.96 -39.59 5.23
CA GLU A 111 12.08 -40.19 6.56
C GLU A 111 10.72 -40.03 7.25
N LEU A 112 9.99 -41.14 7.43
CA LEU A 112 8.62 -41.15 7.94
C LEU A 112 8.57 -41.69 9.38
N ASP A 113 7.89 -40.96 10.25
CA ASP A 113 7.50 -41.40 11.60
C ASP A 113 5.97 -41.39 11.68
N VAL A 114 5.36 -42.56 11.50
CA VAL A 114 3.90 -42.71 11.46
C VAL A 114 3.26 -42.44 12.82
N GLU A 115 3.90 -42.83 13.92
CA GLU A 115 3.38 -42.62 15.27
C GLU A 115 3.31 -41.14 15.62
N LYS A 116 4.35 -40.37 15.27
CA LYS A 116 4.37 -38.91 15.47
C LYS A 116 3.63 -38.13 14.39
N LYS A 117 3.19 -38.78 13.31
CA LYS A 117 2.71 -38.13 12.09
C LYS A 117 3.71 -37.08 11.60
N GLU A 118 4.96 -37.47 11.43
CA GLU A 118 6.02 -36.58 10.97
C GLU A 118 6.70 -37.18 9.74
N ALA A 119 7.00 -36.35 8.75
CA ALA A 119 7.81 -36.73 7.61
C ALA A 119 8.88 -35.67 7.32
N ILE A 120 10.14 -36.10 7.21
CA ILE A 120 11.22 -35.24 6.71
C ILE A 120 11.46 -35.62 5.25
N ILE A 121 11.37 -34.63 4.37
CA ILE A 121 11.45 -34.80 2.92
C ILE A 121 12.63 -34.02 2.41
N THR A 122 13.53 -34.70 1.71
CA THR A 122 14.68 -34.09 1.05
C THR A 122 14.57 -34.30 -0.45
N ILE A 123 14.52 -33.21 -1.22
CA ILE A 123 14.41 -33.23 -2.69
C ILE A 123 15.65 -32.60 -3.29
N THR A 124 16.30 -33.36 -4.17
CA THR A 124 17.46 -32.91 -4.94
C THR A 124 17.12 -32.84 -6.42
N ASN A 125 17.74 -31.91 -7.16
CA ASN A 125 17.56 -31.76 -8.61
C ASN A 125 16.09 -31.56 -9.04
N SER A 126 15.29 -30.91 -8.19
CA SER A 126 13.88 -30.65 -8.48
C SER A 126 13.69 -29.73 -9.69
N TRP A 127 12.54 -29.84 -10.37
CA TRP A 127 12.22 -28.88 -11.44
C TRP A 127 12.11 -27.45 -10.89
N GLU A 128 11.61 -27.28 -9.68
CA GLU A 128 11.34 -25.97 -9.08
C GLU A 128 12.64 -25.23 -8.74
N THR A 129 13.63 -25.95 -8.19
CA THR A 129 14.98 -25.39 -7.98
C THR A 129 15.69 -25.04 -9.28
N LYS A 130 15.48 -25.80 -10.37
CA LYS A 130 16.01 -25.45 -11.69
C LYS A 130 15.40 -24.15 -12.23
N ILE A 131 14.08 -23.98 -12.09
CA ILE A 131 13.41 -22.74 -12.49
C ILE A 131 13.93 -21.55 -11.69
N LYS A 132 14.00 -21.65 -10.36
CA LYS A 132 14.49 -20.55 -9.52
C LYS A 132 15.93 -20.16 -9.86
N LYS A 133 16.79 -21.14 -10.16
CA LYS A 133 18.13 -20.89 -10.70
C LYS A 133 18.08 -20.17 -12.06
N ALA A 134 17.23 -20.60 -12.98
CA ALA A 134 17.07 -19.97 -14.30
C ALA A 134 16.44 -18.56 -14.24
N GLN A 135 15.76 -18.23 -13.14
CA GLN A 135 15.25 -16.90 -12.81
C GLN A 135 16.29 -16.01 -12.11
N ASN A 136 17.47 -16.53 -11.76
CA ASN A 136 18.44 -15.87 -10.86
C ASN A 136 17.81 -15.45 -9.52
N SER A 137 16.88 -16.26 -9.01
CA SER A 137 16.18 -16.01 -7.75
C SER A 137 16.74 -16.92 -6.66
N GLU A 138 17.05 -16.35 -5.50
CA GLU A 138 17.39 -17.10 -4.28
C GLU A 138 16.14 -17.53 -3.50
N ARG A 139 14.94 -17.14 -3.96
CA ARG A 139 13.69 -17.51 -3.29
C ARG A 139 13.38 -18.98 -3.50
N MET A 140 12.83 -19.61 -2.47
CA MET A 140 12.29 -20.95 -2.56
C MET A 140 10.97 -20.95 -3.33
N GLY A 141 10.79 -21.89 -4.24
CA GLY A 141 9.45 -22.18 -4.76
C GLY A 141 8.53 -22.80 -3.71
N ARG A 142 7.23 -22.65 -3.92
CA ARG A 142 6.17 -23.01 -2.97
C ARG A 142 5.28 -24.15 -3.44
N PHE A 143 5.40 -24.57 -4.71
CA PHE A 143 4.58 -25.64 -5.25
C PHE A 143 4.93 -26.99 -4.61
N LEU A 144 6.20 -27.41 -4.65
CA LEU A 144 6.61 -28.71 -4.10
C LEU A 144 6.37 -28.82 -2.58
N PRO A 145 6.68 -27.79 -1.76
CA PRO A 145 6.33 -27.80 -0.34
C PRO A 145 4.82 -27.98 -0.10
N GLY A 146 3.99 -27.20 -0.80
CA GLY A 146 2.54 -27.34 -0.72
C GLY A 146 2.08 -28.74 -1.15
N HIS A 147 2.64 -29.26 -2.24
CA HIS A 147 2.33 -30.58 -2.76
C HIS A 147 2.57 -31.69 -1.74
N TRP A 148 3.73 -31.71 -1.10
CA TRP A 148 4.02 -32.72 -0.08
C TRP A 148 3.15 -32.58 1.16
N ALA A 149 2.83 -31.35 1.60
CA ALA A 149 1.85 -31.15 2.67
C ALA A 149 0.47 -31.71 2.29
N GLY A 150 0.04 -31.55 1.03
CA GLY A 150 -1.19 -32.14 0.52
C GLY A 150 -1.16 -33.66 0.46
N VAL A 151 -0.05 -34.26 -0.02
CA VAL A 151 0.14 -35.71 -0.06
C VAL A 151 0.00 -36.30 1.35
N PHE A 152 0.75 -35.77 2.31
CA PHE A 152 0.72 -36.29 3.68
C PHE A 152 -0.59 -35.97 4.40
N THR A 153 -1.28 -34.88 4.04
CA THR A 153 -2.65 -34.62 4.52
C THR A 153 -3.59 -35.75 4.14
N GLY A 154 -3.56 -36.17 2.87
CA GLY A 154 -4.40 -37.28 2.44
C GLY A 154 -3.98 -38.61 3.09
N LEU A 155 -2.68 -38.90 3.10
CA LEU A 155 -2.13 -40.14 3.67
C LEU A 155 -2.48 -40.31 5.16
N PHE A 156 -2.29 -39.28 5.97
CA PHE A 156 -2.62 -39.31 7.41
C PHE A 156 -4.10 -39.02 7.72
N GLN A 157 -4.89 -38.61 6.72
CA GLN A 157 -6.29 -38.17 6.87
C GLN A 157 -6.50 -37.09 7.94
N THR A 158 -5.49 -36.23 8.13
CA THR A 158 -5.53 -35.07 9.02
C THR A 158 -4.76 -33.93 8.38
N ASN A 159 -5.02 -32.69 8.78
CA ASN A 159 -4.35 -31.55 8.16
C ASN A 159 -2.85 -31.55 8.49
N MET A 160 -2.03 -31.70 7.45
CA MET A 160 -0.58 -31.67 7.55
C MET A 160 -0.05 -30.41 6.86
N TRP A 161 0.99 -29.81 7.42
CA TRP A 161 1.63 -28.63 6.85
C TRP A 161 3.14 -28.77 6.82
N PHE A 162 3.78 -27.96 5.98
CA PHE A 162 5.23 -27.97 5.81
C PHE A 162 5.90 -26.83 6.56
N GLU A 163 7.08 -27.14 7.09
CA GLU A 163 8.12 -26.19 7.48
C GLU A 163 9.32 -26.42 6.58
N VAL A 164 9.86 -25.35 6.02
CA VAL A 164 11.10 -25.39 5.25
C VAL A 164 12.27 -25.46 6.22
N LEU A 165 13.14 -26.45 6.06
CA LEU A 165 14.37 -26.57 6.84
C LEU A 165 15.50 -25.82 6.13
N GLU A 166 16.17 -24.89 6.84
CA GLU A 166 17.38 -24.23 6.33
C GLU A 166 18.50 -25.26 6.16
N ASN A 167 18.81 -25.64 4.92
CA ASN A 167 19.97 -26.47 4.62
C ASN A 167 21.08 -25.63 3.96
N LYS A 168 21.99 -25.09 4.79
CA LYS A 168 23.15 -24.30 4.31
C LYS A 168 24.27 -25.16 3.72
N SER A 169 24.15 -26.49 3.79
CA SER A 169 25.24 -27.42 3.47
C SER A 169 25.21 -27.93 2.03
N GLU A 170 24.06 -27.92 1.35
CA GLU A 170 23.93 -28.40 -0.03
C GLU A 170 23.13 -27.44 -0.93
N PRO A 171 23.77 -26.78 -1.91
CA PRO A 171 23.06 -25.92 -2.86
C PRO A 171 22.14 -26.74 -3.78
N ASN A 172 20.91 -26.24 -4.00
CA ASN A 172 19.83 -26.85 -4.80
C ASN A 172 19.12 -28.06 -4.17
N THR A 173 19.21 -28.22 -2.85
CA THR A 173 18.45 -29.22 -2.08
C THR A 173 17.31 -28.53 -1.35
N LEU A 174 16.08 -29.04 -1.51
CA LEU A 174 14.90 -28.61 -0.76
C LEU A 174 14.67 -29.61 0.39
N ALA A 175 14.71 -29.13 1.64
CA ALA A 175 14.42 -29.93 2.82
C ALA A 175 13.15 -29.41 3.50
N LEU A 176 12.23 -30.31 3.81
CA LEU A 176 10.93 -30.01 4.38
C LEU A 176 10.67 -30.91 5.58
N LYS A 177 10.05 -30.35 6.61
CA LYS A 177 9.43 -31.09 7.70
C LYS A 177 7.93 -30.97 7.57
N ILE A 178 7.22 -32.10 7.49
CA ILE A 178 5.77 -32.17 7.41
C ILE A 178 5.22 -32.68 8.73
N THR A 179 4.32 -31.93 9.35
CA THR A 179 3.68 -32.29 10.64
C THR A 179 2.22 -31.88 10.66
N GLU A 180 1.46 -32.42 11.62
CA GLU A 180 0.08 -31.99 11.88
C GLU A 180 0.04 -30.49 12.22
N SER A 181 -0.93 -29.78 11.66
CA SER A 181 -1.01 -28.31 11.78
C SER A 181 -2.44 -27.81 11.68
N HIS A 182 -2.68 -26.59 12.16
CA HIS A 182 -3.93 -25.86 11.93
C HIS A 182 -3.90 -24.99 10.67
N ILE A 183 -2.72 -24.80 10.05
CA ILE A 183 -2.56 -23.97 8.87
C ILE A 183 -3.18 -24.67 7.67
N THR A 184 -4.07 -23.99 6.96
CA THR A 184 -4.63 -24.46 5.70
C THR A 184 -4.37 -23.47 4.57
N PRO A 185 -4.40 -23.88 3.30
CA PRO A 185 -4.29 -22.94 2.19
C PRO A 185 -5.38 -21.85 2.24
N LYS A 186 -6.57 -22.18 2.77
CA LYS A 186 -7.67 -21.23 2.93
C LYS A 186 -7.34 -20.14 3.94
N ASP A 187 -6.69 -20.50 5.04
CA ASP A 187 -6.28 -19.54 6.07
C ASP A 187 -5.17 -18.63 5.55
N ASN A 188 -4.18 -19.19 4.83
CA ASN A 188 -3.11 -18.38 4.22
C ASN A 188 -3.66 -17.38 3.18
N ILE A 189 -4.66 -17.77 2.37
CA ILE A 189 -5.34 -16.86 1.44
C ILE A 189 -6.04 -15.75 2.20
N ARG A 190 -6.80 -16.10 3.25
CA ARG A 190 -7.50 -15.12 4.07
C ARG A 190 -6.50 -14.13 4.70
N ASP A 191 -5.41 -14.62 5.27
CA ASP A 191 -4.40 -13.80 5.93
C ASP A 191 -3.64 -12.88 4.97
N LEU A 192 -3.43 -13.31 3.71
CA LEU A 192 -2.89 -12.42 2.68
C LEU A 192 -3.86 -11.27 2.37
N VAL A 193 -5.14 -11.59 2.12
CA VAL A 193 -6.16 -10.57 1.83
C VAL A 193 -6.27 -9.56 2.97
N HIS A 194 -6.31 -10.02 4.23
CA HIS A 194 -6.35 -9.12 5.39
C HIS A 194 -5.10 -8.23 5.48
N ARG A 195 -3.91 -8.77 5.19
CA ARG A 195 -2.67 -7.97 5.21
C ARG A 195 -2.63 -6.92 4.10
N GLU A 196 -3.06 -7.26 2.90
CA GLU A 196 -3.14 -6.32 1.78
C GLU A 196 -4.15 -5.20 2.07
N GLU A 197 -5.34 -5.55 2.55
CA GLU A 197 -6.36 -4.57 2.97
C GLU A 197 -5.82 -3.62 4.05
N GLN A 198 -5.14 -4.15 5.07
CA GLN A 198 -4.52 -3.33 6.12
C GLN A 198 -3.44 -2.40 5.57
N HIS A 199 -2.60 -2.89 4.65
CA HIS A 199 -1.56 -2.07 4.03
C HIS A 199 -2.17 -0.93 3.20
N GLU A 200 -3.24 -1.22 2.44
CA GLU A 200 -3.99 -0.22 1.67
C GLU A 200 -4.59 0.85 2.59
N ILE A 201 -5.19 0.44 3.71
CA ILE A 201 -5.76 1.35 4.71
C ILE A 201 -4.67 2.26 5.30
N MET A 202 -3.54 1.70 5.75
CA MET A 202 -2.44 2.49 6.31
C MET A 202 -1.89 3.51 5.30
N LYS A 203 -1.77 3.11 4.03
CA LYS A 203 -1.34 4.01 2.95
C LYS A 203 -2.33 5.15 2.74
N LEU A 204 -3.63 4.85 2.73
CA LEU A 204 -4.68 5.87 2.60
C LEU A 204 -4.69 6.82 3.80
N GLU A 205 -4.55 6.31 5.02
CA GLU A 205 -4.47 7.11 6.24
C GLU A 205 -3.28 8.08 6.18
N ALA A 206 -2.10 7.61 5.77
CA ALA A 206 -0.92 8.45 5.60
C ALA A 206 -1.14 9.55 4.54
N MET A 207 -1.74 9.22 3.40
CA MET A 207 -2.06 10.21 2.35
C MET A 207 -3.08 11.25 2.83
N VAL A 208 -4.07 10.85 3.62
CA VAL A 208 -5.05 11.76 4.22
C VAL A 208 -4.39 12.68 5.24
N GLU A 209 -3.48 12.15 6.07
CA GLU A 209 -2.74 12.95 7.04
C GLU A 209 -1.88 14.01 6.35
N ASP A 210 -1.11 13.61 5.33
CA ASP A 210 -0.26 14.52 4.56
C ASP A 210 -1.09 15.62 3.89
N ARG A 211 -2.20 15.28 3.25
CA ARG A 211 -3.11 16.28 2.65
C ARG A 211 -3.74 17.20 3.67
N THR A 212 -4.11 16.67 4.83
CA THR A 212 -4.68 17.48 5.92
C THR A 212 -3.66 18.48 6.44
N ARG A 213 -2.40 18.07 6.57
CA ARG A 213 -1.29 18.94 6.95
C ARG A 213 -1.07 20.05 5.93
N GLU A 214 -0.95 19.71 4.65
CA GLU A 214 -0.79 20.69 3.57
C GLU A 214 -1.92 21.73 3.54
N LEU A 215 -3.18 21.28 3.66
CA LEU A 215 -4.34 22.18 3.71
C LEU A 215 -4.32 23.07 4.95
N THR A 216 -3.89 22.55 6.10
CA THR A 216 -3.79 23.32 7.34
C THR A 216 -2.71 24.41 7.23
N ASP A 217 -1.56 24.07 6.66
CA ASP A 217 -0.46 25.02 6.46
C ASP A 217 -0.85 26.11 5.45
N LEU A 218 -1.52 25.73 4.35
CA LEU A 218 -2.07 26.69 3.39
C LEU A 218 -3.09 27.62 4.04
N ILE A 219 -3.98 27.09 4.88
CA ILE A 219 -4.94 27.90 5.64
C ILE A 219 -4.22 28.91 6.54
N ARG A 220 -3.13 28.52 7.19
CA ARG A 220 -2.33 29.43 8.01
C ARG A 220 -1.72 30.55 7.17
N GLU A 221 -1.11 30.22 6.04
CA GLU A 221 -0.46 31.20 5.15
C GLU A 221 -1.44 32.27 4.63
N ILE A 222 -2.67 31.88 4.29
CA ILE A 222 -3.67 32.81 3.73
C ILE A 222 -4.52 33.55 4.78
N SER A 223 -4.39 33.20 6.07
CA SER A 223 -5.36 33.62 7.09
C SER A 223 -5.29 35.08 7.53
N SER A 224 -4.21 35.82 7.25
CA SER A 224 -4.12 37.28 7.46
C SER A 224 -2.92 37.90 6.72
N PRO A 225 -3.05 38.21 5.42
CA PRO A 225 -1.97 38.83 4.65
C PRO A 225 -1.77 40.28 5.10
N ILE A 226 -0.53 40.67 5.45
CA ILE A 226 -0.19 42.08 5.62
C ILE A 226 0.12 42.67 4.24
N ILE A 227 -0.70 43.62 3.80
CA ILE A 227 -0.58 44.25 2.48
C ILE A 227 0.04 45.65 2.68
N PRO A 228 1.33 45.86 2.33
CA PRO A 228 1.93 47.19 2.35
C PRO A 228 1.36 48.04 1.22
N VAL A 229 0.70 49.14 1.56
CA VAL A 229 0.20 50.14 0.58
C VAL A 229 1.29 51.16 0.28
N THR A 230 2.03 51.57 1.31
CA THR A 230 3.25 52.39 1.24
C THR A 230 4.18 52.00 2.39
N ASP A 231 5.38 52.59 2.44
CA ASP A 231 6.34 52.41 3.55
C ASP A 231 5.76 52.80 4.94
N HIS A 232 4.65 53.54 4.99
CA HIS A 232 4.04 54.01 6.24
C HIS A 232 2.62 53.49 6.47
N ILE A 233 2.04 52.74 5.53
CA ILE A 233 0.64 52.28 5.60
C ILE A 233 0.59 50.79 5.25
N VAL A 234 0.07 50.00 6.18
CA VAL A 234 -0.23 48.57 5.96
C VAL A 234 -1.72 48.31 6.14
N VAL A 235 -2.23 47.36 5.37
CA VAL A 235 -3.63 46.90 5.44
C VAL A 235 -3.63 45.43 5.83
N ILE A 236 -4.53 45.07 6.75
CA ILE A 236 -4.73 43.71 7.22
C ILE A 236 -6.22 43.38 7.01
N PRO A 237 -6.56 42.66 5.92
CA PRO A 237 -7.92 42.22 5.68
C PRO A 237 -8.28 41.05 6.58
N LEU A 238 -9.44 41.16 7.23
CA LEU A 238 -9.99 40.13 8.09
C LEU A 238 -11.07 39.37 7.33
N ILE A 239 -10.86 38.08 7.10
CA ILE A 239 -11.69 37.27 6.21
C ILE A 239 -12.26 36.06 6.96
N GLY A 240 -13.59 35.92 6.92
CA GLY A 240 -14.27 34.74 7.43
C GLY A 240 -14.54 34.78 8.93
N LYS A 241 -14.55 33.61 9.56
CA LYS A 241 -14.78 33.45 11.00
C LYS A 241 -13.47 33.13 11.70
N TYR A 242 -13.27 33.76 12.85
CA TYR A 242 -12.11 33.57 13.71
C TYR A 242 -12.57 32.80 14.95
N ASN A 243 -12.08 31.57 15.11
CA ASN A 243 -12.17 30.83 16.37
C ASN A 243 -10.88 31.07 17.17
N GLU A 244 -10.83 30.60 18.42
CA GLU A 244 -9.68 30.79 19.31
C GLU A 244 -8.32 30.49 18.64
N LEU A 245 -8.20 29.35 17.96
CA LEU A 245 -6.96 28.96 17.28
C LEU A 245 -6.58 29.94 16.17
N ARG A 246 -7.53 30.30 15.30
CA ARG A 246 -7.29 31.26 14.21
C ARG A 246 -6.98 32.66 14.72
N SER A 247 -7.65 33.09 15.78
CA SER A 247 -7.40 34.40 16.40
C SER A 247 -5.97 34.50 16.94
N LYS A 248 -5.49 33.41 17.57
CA LYS A 248 -4.13 33.33 18.09
C LYS A 248 -3.09 33.32 16.96
N ASP A 249 -3.27 32.45 15.96
CA ASP A 249 -2.35 32.34 14.82
C ASP A 249 -2.27 33.68 14.06
N MET A 250 -3.42 34.34 13.84
CA MET A 250 -3.47 35.67 13.23
C MET A 250 -2.71 36.70 14.06
N LEU A 251 -2.96 36.77 15.37
CA LEU A 251 -2.34 37.74 16.25
C LEU A 251 -0.82 37.57 16.24
N GLU A 252 -0.33 36.33 16.40
CA GLU A 252 1.10 36.01 16.42
C GLU A 252 1.78 36.36 15.08
N HIS A 253 1.18 35.94 13.95
CA HIS A 253 1.71 36.23 12.62
C HIS A 253 1.75 37.74 12.35
N THR A 254 0.67 38.45 12.70
CA THR A 254 0.56 39.90 12.49
C THR A 254 1.59 40.66 13.32
N LEU A 255 1.72 40.35 14.61
CA LEU A 255 2.65 41.04 15.50
C LEU A 255 4.12 40.75 15.18
N THR A 256 4.43 39.56 14.63
CA THR A 256 5.78 39.22 14.19
C THR A 256 6.16 39.93 12.89
N SER A 257 5.20 40.15 12.00
CA SER A 257 5.44 40.74 10.68
C SER A 257 5.36 42.27 10.67
N LEU A 258 4.47 42.88 11.47
CA LEU A 258 4.25 44.33 11.52
C LEU A 258 5.54 45.18 11.71
N PRO A 259 6.46 44.83 12.62
CA PRO A 259 7.68 45.61 12.84
C PRO A 259 8.58 45.76 11.60
N GLN A 260 8.47 44.84 10.63
CA GLN A 260 9.29 44.85 9.42
C GLN A 260 8.88 45.97 8.45
N HIS A 261 7.65 46.48 8.56
CA HIS A 261 7.06 47.38 7.56
C HIS A 261 7.25 48.89 7.83
N ARG A 262 7.91 49.31 8.93
CA ARG A 262 8.06 50.74 9.32
C ARG A 262 6.76 51.55 9.25
N ALA A 263 5.63 50.87 9.40
CA ALA A 263 4.32 51.46 9.25
C ALA A 263 4.06 52.47 10.38
N LYS A 264 3.31 53.53 10.06
CA LYS A 264 2.74 54.47 11.03
C LYS A 264 1.23 54.27 11.15
N PHE A 265 0.60 53.71 10.12
CA PHE A 265 -0.82 53.41 10.09
C PHE A 265 -1.05 51.93 9.80
N VAL A 266 -1.88 51.29 10.62
CA VAL A 266 -2.38 49.92 10.40
C VAL A 266 -3.87 50.02 10.13
N ILE A 267 -4.30 49.59 8.94
CA ILE A 267 -5.72 49.55 8.58
C ILE A 267 -6.22 48.12 8.74
N LEU A 268 -7.15 47.91 9.67
CA LEU A 268 -7.84 46.64 9.84
C LEU A 268 -9.14 46.67 9.02
N ASP A 269 -9.23 45.83 7.99
CA ASP A 269 -10.38 45.80 7.07
C ASP A 269 -11.34 44.66 7.42
N LEU A 270 -12.50 45.03 7.96
CA LEU A 270 -13.55 44.12 8.41
C LEU A 270 -14.58 43.81 7.32
N THR A 271 -14.34 44.22 6.06
CA THR A 271 -15.29 43.99 4.95
C THR A 271 -15.64 42.50 4.76
N GLY A 272 -14.71 41.59 5.09
CA GLY A 272 -14.90 40.14 5.00
C GLY A 272 -15.58 39.49 6.21
N ILE A 273 -16.00 40.26 7.22
CA ILE A 273 -16.51 39.78 8.51
C ILE A 273 -18.04 39.89 8.55
N LYS A 274 -18.70 38.76 8.83
CA LYS A 274 -20.17 38.67 8.86
C LYS A 274 -20.78 38.67 10.26
N SER A 275 -20.00 38.31 11.27
CA SER A 275 -20.42 38.20 12.67
C SER A 275 -19.21 38.39 13.56
N ILE A 276 -19.41 38.92 14.76
CA ILE A 276 -18.34 39.14 15.75
C ILE A 276 -18.69 38.51 17.10
N ASP A 277 -17.72 37.84 17.71
CA ASP A 277 -17.80 37.24 19.04
C ASP A 277 -16.75 37.83 19.99
N SER A 278 -16.77 37.36 21.24
CA SER A 278 -15.82 37.78 22.28
C SER A 278 -14.37 37.50 21.92
N GLU A 279 -14.08 36.34 21.30
CA GLU A 279 -12.73 35.94 20.92
C GLU A 279 -12.14 36.88 19.86
N MET A 280 -12.93 37.24 18.85
CA MET A 280 -12.53 38.19 17.82
C MET A 280 -12.31 39.60 18.39
N VAL A 281 -13.18 40.04 19.31
CA VAL A 281 -13.03 41.35 19.98
C VAL A 281 -11.76 41.41 20.79
N ASP A 282 -11.45 40.36 21.55
CA ASP A 282 -10.21 40.27 22.32
C ASP A 282 -8.97 40.30 21.42
N MET A 283 -8.98 39.55 20.32
CA MET A 283 -7.92 39.58 19.30
C MET A 283 -7.74 40.98 18.71
N LEU A 284 -8.82 41.65 18.30
CA LEU A 284 -8.78 43.01 17.75
C LEU A 284 -8.21 44.01 18.76
N ASN A 285 -8.63 43.93 20.03
CA ASN A 285 -8.13 44.79 21.10
C ASN A 285 -6.64 44.59 21.35
N LYS A 286 -6.17 43.33 21.34
CA LYS A 286 -4.74 43.01 21.44
C LYS A 286 -3.97 43.57 20.27
N LEU A 287 -4.47 43.43 19.03
CA LEU A 287 -3.85 44.01 17.84
C LEU A 287 -3.75 45.53 17.92
N VAL A 288 -4.84 46.22 18.25
CA VAL A 288 -4.89 47.68 18.40
C VAL A 288 -3.88 48.14 19.47
N SER A 289 -3.87 47.46 20.62
CA SER A 289 -2.98 47.79 21.73
C SER A 289 -1.52 47.59 21.36
N SER A 290 -1.18 46.46 20.74
CA SER A 290 0.18 46.16 20.30
C SER A 290 0.64 47.09 19.18
N ALA A 291 -0.22 47.41 18.21
CA ALA A 291 0.10 48.38 17.16
C ALA A 291 0.42 49.75 17.76
N ARG A 292 -0.35 50.19 18.77
CA ARG A 292 -0.08 51.42 19.51
C ARG A 292 1.26 51.38 20.25
N LEU A 293 1.63 50.25 20.85
CA LEU A 293 2.94 50.08 21.49
C LEU A 293 4.10 50.20 20.50
N PHE A 294 3.88 49.80 19.24
CA PHE A 294 4.83 50.03 18.15
C PHE A 294 4.78 51.45 17.57
N GLY A 295 3.96 52.35 18.13
CA GLY A 295 3.83 53.73 17.68
C GLY A 295 2.96 53.90 16.44
N MET A 296 2.12 52.91 16.12
CA MET A 296 1.22 52.95 14.97
C MET A 296 -0.20 53.37 15.36
N GLU A 297 -0.84 54.15 14.50
CA GLU A 297 -2.27 54.49 14.60
C GLU A 297 -3.10 53.41 13.89
N THR A 298 -4.09 52.85 14.59
CA THR A 298 -4.95 51.80 14.04
C THR A 298 -6.26 52.39 13.49
N LEU A 299 -6.57 52.10 12.23
CA LEU A 299 -7.78 52.54 11.54
C LEU A 299 -8.67 51.32 11.23
N LEU A 300 -9.95 51.38 11.61
CA LEU A 300 -10.93 50.33 11.31
C LEU A 300 -11.79 50.73 10.11
N VAL A 301 -11.95 49.81 9.16
CA VAL A 301 -12.80 50.00 7.97
C VAL A 301 -13.68 48.79 7.70
N GLY A 302 -14.70 48.96 6.85
CA GLY A 302 -15.48 47.83 6.35
C GLY A 302 -16.53 47.29 7.32
N ILE A 303 -16.84 48.01 8.40
CA ILE A 303 -17.89 47.61 9.35
C ILE A 303 -19.27 47.76 8.68
N SER A 304 -19.99 46.65 8.53
CA SER A 304 -21.35 46.66 7.98
C SER A 304 -22.37 47.17 9.01
N PRO A 305 -23.57 47.62 8.57
CA PRO A 305 -24.65 47.97 9.48
C PRO A 305 -24.99 46.85 10.46
N GLU A 306 -25.06 45.61 9.98
CA GLU A 306 -25.36 44.42 10.79
C GLU A 306 -24.29 44.20 11.86
N LEU A 307 -23.02 44.31 11.48
CA LEU A 307 -21.89 44.17 12.40
C LEU A 307 -21.87 45.28 13.45
N SER A 308 -22.17 46.52 13.07
CA SER A 308 -22.21 47.64 14.01
C SER A 308 -23.35 47.51 15.04
N MET A 309 -24.50 46.96 14.63
CA MET A 309 -25.59 46.62 15.55
C MET A 309 -25.18 45.52 16.53
N GLU A 310 -24.45 44.50 16.07
CA GLU A 310 -23.96 43.42 16.93
C GLU A 310 -22.96 43.92 17.97
N ILE A 311 -21.95 44.69 17.55
CA ILE A 311 -20.99 45.36 18.44
C ILE A 311 -21.70 46.18 19.52
N THR A 312 -22.68 47.00 19.10
CA THR A 312 -23.45 47.86 20.02
C THR A 312 -24.31 47.05 20.98
N LYS A 313 -25.02 46.04 20.48
CA LYS A 313 -25.91 45.16 21.26
C LYS A 313 -25.14 44.43 22.36
N HIS A 314 -23.93 43.94 22.05
CA HIS A 314 -23.07 43.23 22.98
C HIS A 314 -22.16 44.15 23.80
N GLN A 315 -22.24 45.47 23.59
CA GLN A 315 -21.40 46.47 24.24
C GLN A 315 -19.90 46.18 24.07
N TYR A 316 -19.51 45.65 22.91
CA TYR A 316 -18.11 45.39 22.60
C TYR A 316 -17.36 46.71 22.38
N SER A 317 -16.15 46.78 22.93
CA SER A 317 -15.21 47.89 22.73
C SER A 317 -14.05 47.40 21.86
N LEU A 318 -13.71 48.15 20.81
CA LEU A 318 -12.65 47.84 19.85
C LEU A 318 -11.43 48.78 20.02
N GLY A 319 -11.04 49.03 21.27
CA GLY A 319 -9.88 49.81 21.64
C GLY A 319 -9.93 51.29 21.21
N GLU A 320 -8.82 52.00 21.38
CA GLU A 320 -8.64 53.34 20.84
C GLU A 320 -8.34 53.26 19.34
N SER A 321 -9.39 53.24 18.53
CA SER A 321 -9.32 53.11 17.07
C SER A 321 -10.15 54.18 16.36
N THR A 322 -9.68 54.60 15.18
CA THR A 322 -10.40 55.55 14.32
C THR A 322 -11.20 54.79 13.26
N TYR A 323 -12.47 55.11 13.09
CA TYR A 323 -13.37 54.40 12.18
C TYR A 323 -13.57 55.15 10.87
N PHE A 324 -13.52 54.43 9.74
CA PHE A 324 -13.89 54.94 8.44
C PHE A 324 -14.86 54.02 7.72
N ARG A 325 -15.66 54.60 6.81
CA ARG A 325 -16.65 53.86 6.03
C ARG A 325 -16.03 52.76 5.16
N ASN A 326 -14.86 53.00 4.58
CA ASN A 326 -14.18 52.06 3.69
C ASN A 326 -12.68 52.35 3.63
N LEU A 327 -11.94 51.41 3.05
CA LEU A 327 -10.49 51.46 2.91
C LEU A 327 -10.01 52.75 2.22
N LYS A 328 -10.71 53.22 1.19
CA LYS A 328 -10.37 54.47 0.49
C LYS A 328 -10.30 55.66 1.46
N HIS A 329 -11.29 55.85 2.32
CA HIS A 329 -11.30 56.98 3.25
C HIS A 329 -10.15 56.90 4.27
N ALA A 330 -9.86 55.70 4.78
CA ALA A 330 -8.74 55.50 5.72
C ALA A 330 -7.38 55.80 5.07
N ILE A 331 -7.16 55.36 3.82
CA ILE A 331 -5.93 55.65 3.08
C ILE A 331 -5.78 57.16 2.84
N HIS A 332 -6.85 57.84 2.40
CA HIS A 332 -6.82 59.29 2.21
C HIS A 332 -6.48 60.04 3.51
N PHE A 333 -7.04 59.59 4.65
CA PHE A 333 -6.72 60.15 5.96
C PHE A 333 -5.25 59.95 6.34
N ALA A 334 -4.74 58.72 6.19
CA ALA A 334 -3.34 58.39 6.48
C ALA A 334 -2.37 59.20 5.62
N PHE A 335 -2.65 59.37 4.32
CA PHE A 335 -1.87 60.24 3.45
C PHE A 335 -1.89 61.70 3.88
N ALA A 336 -3.06 62.23 4.22
CA ALA A 336 -3.16 63.62 4.69
C ALA A 336 -2.34 63.86 5.97
N LYS A 337 -2.33 62.88 6.89
CA LYS A 337 -1.51 62.92 8.12
C LYS A 337 0.00 62.87 7.85
N GLU A 338 0.41 62.15 6.82
CA GLU A 338 1.80 62.11 6.36
C GLU A 338 2.20 63.31 5.49
N GLY A 339 1.29 64.27 5.25
CA GLY A 339 1.54 65.41 4.37
C GLY A 339 1.60 65.05 2.88
N MET A 340 1.07 63.88 2.50
CA MET A 340 0.98 63.42 1.12
C MET A 340 -0.34 63.85 0.47
N LEU A 341 -0.28 64.21 -0.81
CA LEU A 341 -1.44 64.58 -1.62
C LEU A 341 -1.61 63.59 -2.76
N ILE A 342 -2.82 63.05 -2.92
CA ILE A 342 -3.18 62.28 -4.12
C ILE A 342 -3.47 63.28 -5.23
N GLN A 343 -2.66 63.28 -6.28
CA GLN A 343 -2.93 64.02 -7.52
C GLN A 343 -3.48 63.07 -8.58
N GLU A 344 -4.49 63.50 -9.34
CA GLU A 344 -4.84 62.79 -10.56
C GLU A 344 -3.65 62.86 -11.54
N PRO A 345 -3.33 61.76 -12.24
CA PRO A 345 -2.24 61.77 -13.19
C PRO A 345 -2.49 62.86 -14.23
N SER A 346 -1.50 63.72 -14.44
CA SER A 346 -1.52 64.73 -15.49
C SER A 346 -1.83 64.04 -16.82
N LYS A 347 -2.97 64.40 -17.42
CA LYS A 347 -3.43 63.85 -18.71
C LYS A 347 -2.45 64.09 -19.84
#